data_AF-A0A453QBB1-F1
#
_entry.id   AF-A0A453QBB1-F1
#
_cell.length_a   1.000
_cell.length_b   1.000
_cell.length_c   1.000
_cell.angle_alpha   90.00
_cell.angle_beta   90.00
_cell.angle_gamma   90.00
#
_symmetry.space_group_name_H-M   'P 1'
#
loop_
_entity.id
_entity.type
_entity.pdbx_description
1 polymer ?
#
loop_
_entity_poly.entity_id
_entity_poly.type
_entity_poly.pdbx_seq_one_letter_code
_entity_poly.pdbx_strand_id
1 'polypeptide(L)'
;MPGLDDEEFKNEFNNLMRVQHQNTIRVKERSLCSEYLEGGSLDKHLSNEPCALVWHTCYEIIKGLCEGLHYLHKGFEYPIYHLELKPTKVLLDKDMMPKIGGFGFYRLFDSIEASNTPEVTATRVYMPPEYISKRLITPKFDVFSLGIIILQIMAGKESYTKCIDTSPEVFIESVYEFWVNRMQGTISKHTSREVRTCIEIALKCVEFSREKRPTIKEIIQKLNKIDIVECSSIHQLYRAKEFSFEFLENITDKFSKQNIVGRGGYGIIYKGVLKDGEEVAVKKLHQMLWIDDEQFKNELNNLMRVQHKNIVRLVGYCHHASHIFVEYEGKHVSASVVERAICLEYVQGGNLDNQLSGMILLYLH
;
A
#
# COMPACT_ATOMS: atom_id res chain seq x y z
N MET A 1 5.29 -17.82 32.94
CA MET A 1 4.53 -18.89 33.63
C MET A 1 3.44 -18.25 34.48
N PRO A 2 2.23 -18.83 34.60
CA PRO A 2 1.56 -19.86 33.77
C PRO A 2 0.61 -19.16 32.76
N GLY A 3 0.37 -19.60 31.52
CA GLY A 3 0.07 -20.97 31.09
C GLY A 3 -1.38 -21.29 31.45
N LEU A 4 -2.37 -20.70 30.75
CA LEU A 4 -3.72 -21.25 30.78
C LEU A 4 -3.64 -22.63 30.12
N ASP A 5 -4.12 -23.61 30.86
CA ASP A 5 -3.91 -25.03 30.65
C ASP A 5 -4.67 -25.52 29.41
N ASP A 6 -3.93 -25.98 28.39
CA ASP A 6 -4.48 -26.65 27.20
C ASP A 6 -5.36 -27.86 27.57
N GLU A 7 -5.19 -28.41 28.77
CA GLU A 7 -5.97 -29.53 29.29
C GLU A 7 -7.38 -29.11 29.75
N GLU A 8 -7.56 -27.88 30.23
CA GLU A 8 -8.86 -27.37 30.66
C GLU A 8 -9.76 -27.05 29.45
N PHE A 9 -9.17 -26.45 28.39
CA PHE A 9 -9.86 -26.23 27.10
C PHE A 9 -10.19 -27.55 26.40
N LYS A 10 -9.27 -28.53 26.40
CA LYS A 10 -9.54 -29.87 25.86
C LYS A 10 -10.61 -30.60 26.67
N ASN A 11 -10.65 -30.44 28.00
CA ASN A 11 -11.64 -31.09 28.83
C ASN A 11 -13.03 -30.47 28.71
N GLU A 12 -13.16 -29.14 28.61
CA GLU A 12 -14.44 -28.49 28.30
C GLU A 12 -14.96 -28.90 26.91
N PHE A 13 -14.09 -28.94 25.92
CA PHE A 13 -14.43 -29.36 24.56
C PHE A 13 -14.84 -30.83 24.50
N ASN A 14 -14.11 -31.73 25.18
CA ASN A 14 -14.46 -33.15 25.25
C ASN A 14 -15.72 -33.42 26.08
N ASN A 15 -16.00 -32.62 27.12
CA ASN A 15 -17.21 -32.73 27.92
C ASN A 15 -18.46 -32.26 27.15
N LEU A 16 -18.34 -31.22 26.31
CA LEU A 16 -19.39 -30.79 25.38
C LEU A 16 -19.69 -31.85 24.31
N MET A 17 -18.68 -32.61 23.89
CA MET A 17 -18.80 -33.67 22.88
C MET A 17 -19.29 -35.02 23.44
N ARG A 18 -19.38 -35.17 24.77
CA ARG A 18 -19.86 -36.39 25.44
C ARG A 18 -21.38 -36.52 25.51
N VAL A 19 -22.11 -35.43 25.27
CA VAL A 19 -23.58 -35.43 25.24
C VAL A 19 -24.06 -35.59 23.80
N GLN A 20 -23.87 -36.77 23.23
CA GLN A 20 -24.78 -37.33 22.22
C GLN A 20 -24.36 -38.77 21.89
N HIS A 21 -25.12 -39.70 22.46
CA HIS A 21 -24.95 -41.12 22.29
C HIS A 21 -25.54 -41.60 20.94
N GLN A 22 -24.86 -42.55 20.31
CA GLN A 22 -25.33 -43.47 19.27
C GLN A 22 -25.84 -42.87 17.94
N ASN A 23 -24.91 -42.57 17.04
CA ASN A 23 -24.79 -43.22 15.71
C ASN A 23 -23.70 -42.50 14.89
N THR A 24 -22.50 -43.08 14.89
CA THR A 24 -21.36 -42.91 13.97
C THR A 24 -21.38 -41.66 13.05
N ILE A 25 -21.01 -40.49 13.58
CA ILE A 25 -20.65 -39.33 12.75
C ILE A 25 -19.16 -39.45 12.39
N ARG A 26 -18.87 -39.61 11.10
CA ARG A 26 -17.50 -39.44 10.56
C ARG A 26 -17.11 -37.98 10.77
N VAL A 27 -16.34 -37.68 11.81
CA VAL A 27 -15.70 -36.38 11.97
C VAL A 27 -14.63 -36.27 10.89
N LYS A 28 -14.90 -35.52 9.82
CA LYS A 28 -13.89 -35.16 8.82
C LYS A 28 -13.13 -33.95 9.38
N GLU A 29 -11.93 -34.20 9.89
CA GLU A 29 -10.99 -33.16 10.22
C GLU A 29 -10.57 -32.42 8.93
N ARG A 30 -10.61 -31.09 8.95
CA ARG A 30 -10.19 -30.24 7.84
C ARG A 30 -9.28 -29.15 8.40
N SER A 31 -8.05 -29.10 7.90
CA SER A 31 -7.06 -28.09 8.28
C SER A 31 -6.77 -27.19 7.09
N LEU A 32 -6.58 -25.89 7.36
CA LEU A 32 -6.11 -24.92 6.37
C LEU A 32 -4.64 -24.60 6.67
N CYS A 33 -3.76 -24.87 5.72
CA CYS A 33 -2.36 -24.48 5.80
C CYS A 33 -2.17 -23.13 5.09
N SER A 34 -1.64 -22.15 5.80
CA SER A 34 -1.29 -20.83 5.26
C SER A 34 0.20 -20.55 5.49
N GLU A 35 0.71 -19.51 4.82
CA GLU A 35 2.05 -18.99 5.13
C GLU A 35 2.14 -18.55 6.61
N TYR A 36 3.33 -18.69 7.18
CA TYR A 36 3.66 -18.18 8.50
C TYR A 36 4.15 -16.73 8.37
N LEU A 37 3.63 -15.83 9.21
CA LEU A 37 3.92 -14.40 9.16
C LEU A 37 4.60 -13.98 10.47
N GLU A 38 5.87 -13.62 10.38
CA GLU A 38 6.79 -13.47 11.52
C GLU A 38 6.43 -12.30 12.44
N GLY A 39 5.85 -11.23 11.88
CA GLY A 39 5.39 -10.07 12.63
C GLY A 39 4.16 -10.35 13.50
N GLY A 40 3.56 -11.54 13.36
CA GLY A 40 2.40 -11.97 14.14
C GLY A 40 1.15 -11.13 13.82
N SER A 41 0.18 -11.13 14.72
CA SER A 41 -1.06 -10.40 14.56
C SER A 41 -0.98 -8.97 15.09
N LEU A 42 -1.69 -8.03 14.46
CA LEU A 42 -1.65 -6.61 14.76
C LEU A 42 -2.06 -6.30 16.21
N ASP A 43 -2.97 -7.10 16.81
CA ASP A 43 -3.40 -6.91 18.20
C ASP A 43 -2.25 -6.96 19.22
N LYS A 44 -1.16 -7.67 18.90
CA LYS A 44 0.05 -7.74 19.72
C LYS A 44 0.83 -6.43 19.74
N HIS A 45 0.61 -5.57 18.77
CA HIS A 45 1.23 -4.24 18.62
C HIS A 45 0.33 -3.10 19.10
N LEU A 46 -0.89 -3.43 19.55
CA LEU A 46 -1.88 -2.47 20.05
C LEU A 46 -1.97 -2.51 21.58
N SER A 47 -2.01 -1.33 22.20
CA SER A 47 -2.12 -1.15 23.64
C SER A 47 -3.23 -0.15 23.99
N ASN A 48 -3.35 0.26 25.24
CA ASN A 48 -4.25 1.36 25.62
C ASN A 48 -3.76 2.73 25.12
N GLU A 49 -2.46 2.82 24.82
CA GLU A 49 -1.83 3.93 24.13
C GLU A 49 -1.79 3.69 22.61
N PRO A 50 -1.61 4.74 21.79
CA PRO A 50 -1.36 4.63 20.36
C PRO A 50 -0.27 3.60 20.03
N CYS A 51 -0.37 3.01 18.84
CA CYS A 51 0.46 1.87 18.43
C CYS A 51 1.95 2.09 18.74
N ALA A 52 2.62 1.03 19.18
CA ALA A 52 4.03 1.10 19.58
C ALA A 52 4.98 1.29 18.38
N LEU A 53 4.51 0.99 17.17
CA LEU A 53 5.30 1.07 15.95
C LEU A 53 5.61 2.53 15.58
N VAL A 54 6.67 2.71 14.78
CA VAL A 54 7.01 4.01 14.21
C VAL A 54 5.94 4.44 13.21
N TRP A 55 5.73 5.75 13.07
CA TRP A 55 4.65 6.32 12.24
C TRP A 55 4.60 5.74 10.83
N HIS A 56 5.75 5.65 10.15
CA HIS A 56 5.82 5.15 8.79
C HIS A 56 5.24 3.72 8.66
N THR A 57 5.60 2.82 9.58
CA THR A 57 5.05 1.45 9.61
C THR A 57 3.54 1.46 9.88
N CYS A 58 3.05 2.30 10.80
CA CYS A 58 1.62 2.45 11.04
C CYS A 58 0.88 2.90 9.76
N TYR A 59 1.44 3.86 9.03
CA TYR A 59 0.86 4.39 7.80
C TYR A 59 0.79 3.32 6.70
N GLU A 60 1.87 2.56 6.49
CA GLU A 60 1.90 1.44 5.53
C GLU A 60 0.92 0.33 5.91
N ILE A 61 0.75 0.04 7.21
CA ILE A 61 -0.28 -0.89 7.69
C ILE A 61 -1.69 -0.37 7.33
N ILE A 62 -1.98 0.91 7.60
CA ILE A 62 -3.29 1.50 7.28
C ILE A 62 -3.55 1.44 5.76
N LYS A 63 -2.56 1.81 4.94
CA LYS A 63 -2.67 1.76 3.47
C LYS A 63 -2.87 0.33 2.96
N GLY A 64 -2.02 -0.60 3.36
CA GLY A 64 -2.12 -2.00 2.93
C GLY A 64 -3.46 -2.65 3.33
N LEU A 65 -4.01 -2.29 4.48
CA LEU A 65 -5.37 -2.70 4.87
C LEU A 65 -6.45 -2.13 3.94
N CYS A 66 -6.33 -0.85 3.55
CA CYS A 66 -7.26 -0.23 2.61
C CYS A 66 -7.21 -0.92 1.25
N GLU A 67 -6.00 -1.17 0.74
CA GLU A 67 -5.76 -1.83 -0.56
C GLU A 67 -6.26 -3.28 -0.56
N GLY A 68 -5.92 -4.05 0.47
CA GLY A 68 -6.39 -5.42 0.64
C GLY A 68 -7.91 -5.50 0.71
N LEU A 69 -8.55 -4.58 1.46
CA LEU A 69 -10.01 -4.55 1.55
C LEU A 69 -10.67 -4.11 0.23
N HIS A 70 -10.05 -3.19 -0.50
CA HIS A 70 -10.52 -2.80 -1.83
C HIS A 70 -10.46 -3.97 -2.82
N TYR A 71 -9.37 -4.74 -2.80
CA TYR A 71 -9.23 -5.95 -3.60
C TYR A 71 -10.33 -6.97 -3.30
N LEU A 72 -10.69 -7.19 -2.03
CA LEU A 72 -11.80 -8.08 -1.66
C LEU A 72 -13.16 -7.59 -2.19
N HIS A 73 -13.42 -6.28 -2.09
CA HIS A 73 -14.71 -5.69 -2.48
C HIS A 73 -14.88 -5.53 -3.99
N LYS A 74 -13.79 -5.43 -4.77
CA LYS A 74 -13.82 -5.06 -6.19
C LYS A 74 -12.96 -5.92 -7.12
N GLY A 75 -12.08 -6.77 -6.60
CA GLY A 75 -11.19 -7.61 -7.39
C GLY A 75 -11.83 -8.88 -7.95
N PHE A 76 -13.11 -9.13 -7.65
CA PHE A 76 -13.84 -10.34 -8.06
C PHE A 76 -15.20 -9.99 -8.66
N GLU A 77 -15.74 -10.89 -9.48
CA GLU A 77 -17.09 -10.79 -10.06
C GLU A 77 -18.16 -10.61 -8.97
N TYR A 78 -17.99 -11.30 -7.84
CA TYR A 78 -18.81 -11.16 -6.65
C TYR A 78 -17.98 -10.59 -5.49
N PRO A 79 -18.35 -9.44 -4.91
CA PRO A 79 -17.65 -8.85 -3.78
C PRO A 79 -17.53 -9.80 -2.59
N ILE A 80 -16.34 -9.91 -2.02
CA ILE A 80 -16.08 -10.65 -0.78
C ILE A 80 -16.10 -9.65 0.37
N TYR A 81 -17.06 -9.78 1.28
CA TYR A 81 -17.07 -9.04 2.54
C TYR A 81 -16.44 -9.88 3.63
N HIS A 82 -15.53 -9.29 4.41
CA HIS A 82 -14.78 -9.99 5.44
C HIS A 82 -15.65 -10.28 6.66
N LEU A 83 -16.43 -9.29 7.12
CA LEU A 83 -17.40 -9.32 8.23
C LEU A 83 -16.85 -9.66 9.62
N GLU A 84 -15.55 -9.90 9.72
CA GLU A 84 -14.83 -10.26 10.94
C GLU A 84 -13.46 -9.55 10.99
N LEU A 85 -13.33 -8.42 10.31
CA LEU A 85 -12.09 -7.67 10.26
C LEU A 85 -11.81 -7.09 11.66
N LYS A 86 -10.74 -7.56 12.30
CA LYS A 86 -10.26 -7.12 13.62
C LYS A 86 -8.74 -7.29 13.69
N PRO A 87 -8.04 -6.67 14.66
CA PRO A 87 -6.58 -6.73 14.73
C PRO A 87 -6.00 -8.14 14.78
N THR A 88 -6.70 -9.13 15.37
CA THR A 88 -6.26 -10.54 15.38
C THR A 88 -6.32 -11.22 14.00
N LYS A 89 -7.01 -10.61 13.03
CA LYS A 89 -7.12 -11.06 11.63
C LYS A 89 -6.19 -10.29 10.69
N VAL A 90 -5.46 -9.30 11.19
CA VAL A 90 -4.42 -8.60 10.44
C VAL A 90 -3.09 -9.17 10.86
N LEU A 91 -2.46 -9.94 9.98
CA LEU A 91 -1.14 -10.53 10.22
C LEU A 91 -0.07 -9.66 9.56
N LEU A 92 1.12 -9.61 10.14
CA LEU A 92 2.24 -8.79 9.66
C LEU A 92 3.37 -9.71 9.22
N ASP A 93 3.91 -9.48 8.03
CA ASP A 93 5.08 -10.21 7.55
C ASP A 93 6.39 -9.69 8.18
N LYS A 94 7.52 -10.27 7.77
CA LYS A 94 8.86 -9.85 8.21
C LYS A 94 9.18 -8.36 7.98
N ASP A 95 8.54 -7.72 7.00
CA ASP A 95 8.73 -6.31 6.64
C ASP A 95 7.66 -5.43 7.31
N MET A 96 6.85 -6.00 8.21
CA MET A 96 5.73 -5.38 8.92
C MET A 96 4.59 -4.93 8.00
N MET A 97 4.47 -5.53 6.81
CA MET A 97 3.37 -5.26 5.89
C MET A 97 2.14 -6.11 6.23
N PRO A 98 0.92 -5.54 6.14
CA PRO A 98 -0.29 -6.23 6.58
C PRO A 98 -0.80 -7.23 5.56
N LYS A 99 -1.25 -8.39 6.05
CA LYS A 99 -2.05 -9.37 5.32
C LYS A 99 -3.35 -9.63 6.07
N ILE A 100 -4.46 -9.48 5.37
CA ILE A 100 -5.79 -9.76 5.91
C ILE A 100 -6.00 -11.28 5.86
N GLY A 101 -6.29 -11.89 7.01
CA GLY A 101 -6.47 -13.34 7.16
C GLY A 101 -7.77 -13.70 7.89
N GLY A 102 -8.00 -15.00 8.08
CA GLY A 102 -9.18 -15.48 8.81
C GLY A 102 -10.51 -15.36 8.05
N PHE A 103 -10.45 -15.46 6.73
CA PHE A 103 -11.63 -15.62 5.88
C PHE A 103 -12.38 -16.92 6.20
N GLY A 104 -13.72 -16.90 6.11
CA GLY A 104 -14.49 -18.12 5.85
C GLY A 104 -15.23 -18.77 7.02
N PHE A 105 -15.52 -18.08 8.12
CA PHE A 105 -16.28 -18.69 9.23
C PHE A 105 -17.60 -18.01 9.60
N TYR A 106 -17.84 -16.73 9.25
CA TYR A 106 -19.10 -16.06 9.61
C TYR A 106 -20.36 -16.77 9.08
N ARG A 107 -20.35 -17.34 7.86
CA ARG A 107 -21.51 -18.05 7.29
C ARG A 107 -21.75 -19.43 7.90
N LEU A 108 -20.78 -19.98 8.62
CA LEU A 108 -20.89 -21.30 9.24
C LEU A 108 -21.39 -21.23 10.69
N PHE A 109 -21.36 -20.04 11.31
CA PHE A 109 -21.66 -19.84 12.73
C PHE A 109 -22.72 -18.74 12.97
N ASP A 110 -23.74 -18.64 12.12
CA ASP A 110 -24.94 -17.80 12.35
C ASP A 110 -25.67 -18.09 13.69
N SER A 111 -25.20 -19.07 14.47
CA SER A 111 -25.69 -19.46 15.79
C SER A 111 -24.93 -18.83 16.98
N ILE A 112 -24.25 -17.68 16.83
CA ILE A 112 -23.79 -16.91 18.02
C ILE A 112 -25.01 -16.18 18.62
N GLU A 113 -25.93 -16.97 19.18
CA GLU A 113 -26.91 -16.48 20.13
C GLU A 113 -26.23 -16.32 21.50
N ALA A 114 -26.32 -15.10 22.03
CA ALA A 114 -26.42 -14.81 23.46
C ALA A 114 -25.37 -15.36 24.45
N SER A 115 -24.10 -15.57 24.06
CA SER A 115 -23.04 -15.75 25.05
C SER A 115 -22.43 -14.40 25.46
N ASN A 116 -22.64 -13.99 26.72
CA ASN A 116 -22.05 -12.79 27.32
C ASN A 116 -20.59 -13.02 27.74
N THR A 117 -19.78 -13.62 26.86
CA THR A 117 -18.35 -13.78 27.16
C THR A 117 -17.58 -12.48 26.87
N PRO A 118 -16.46 -12.22 27.57
CA PRO A 118 -15.61 -11.06 27.31
C PRO A 118 -15.13 -10.98 25.84
N GLU A 119 -14.90 -12.12 25.21
CA GLU A 119 -14.44 -12.22 23.81
C GLU A 119 -15.52 -11.83 22.79
N VAL A 120 -16.79 -12.17 23.05
CA VAL A 120 -17.94 -11.73 22.23
C VAL A 120 -18.14 -10.22 22.35
N THR A 121 -18.00 -9.68 23.57
CA THR A 121 -18.03 -8.23 23.81
C THR A 121 -16.89 -7.51 23.10
N ALA A 122 -15.67 -8.06 23.14
CA ALA A 122 -14.50 -7.52 22.45
C ALA A 122 -14.62 -7.56 20.91
N THR A 123 -15.37 -8.51 20.35
CA THR A 123 -15.60 -8.58 18.89
C THR A 123 -16.72 -7.64 18.44
N ARG A 124 -17.69 -7.33 19.31
CA ARG A 124 -18.82 -6.44 19.00
C ARG A 124 -18.40 -5.00 18.67
N VAL A 125 -17.28 -4.51 19.19
CA VAL A 125 -16.81 -3.13 18.91
C VAL A 125 -16.49 -2.90 17.43
N TYR A 126 -16.15 -3.97 16.69
CA TYR A 126 -15.88 -3.90 15.25
C TYR A 126 -17.15 -4.06 14.39
N MET A 127 -18.31 -4.33 15.00
CA MET A 127 -19.57 -4.50 14.29
C MET A 127 -20.31 -3.16 14.17
N PRO A 128 -20.80 -2.79 12.98
CA PRO A 128 -21.52 -1.54 12.80
C PRO A 128 -22.93 -1.59 13.45
N PRO A 129 -23.49 -0.44 13.87
CA PRO A 129 -24.79 -0.37 14.55
C PRO A 129 -25.96 -1.01 13.79
N GLU A 130 -25.99 -0.87 12.46
CA GLU A 130 -27.04 -1.47 11.62
C GLU A 130 -26.96 -2.99 11.56
N TYR A 131 -25.78 -3.57 11.74
CA TYR A 131 -25.64 -5.02 11.84
C TYR A 131 -26.08 -5.51 13.22
N ILE A 132 -25.67 -4.82 14.29
CA ILE A 132 -26.06 -5.16 15.66
C ILE A 132 -27.59 -5.12 15.81
N SER A 133 -28.23 -4.09 15.26
CA SER A 133 -29.68 -3.88 15.41
C SER A 133 -30.55 -4.66 14.42
N LYS A 134 -30.11 -4.80 13.16
CA LYS A 134 -30.96 -5.31 12.06
C LYS A 134 -30.34 -6.47 11.28
N ARG A 135 -29.15 -6.95 11.69
CA ARG A 135 -28.37 -7.98 10.96
C ARG A 135 -28.12 -7.63 9.50
N LEU A 136 -28.04 -6.34 9.19
CA LEU A 136 -27.86 -5.87 7.82
C LEU A 136 -26.38 -5.92 7.42
N ILE A 137 -26.07 -6.69 6.38
CA ILE A 137 -24.74 -6.80 5.80
C ILE A 137 -24.64 -5.91 4.56
N THR A 138 -23.61 -5.06 4.51
CA THR A 138 -23.30 -4.18 3.38
C THR A 138 -21.77 -4.04 3.24
N PRO A 139 -21.24 -3.52 2.11
CA PRO A 139 -19.83 -3.17 2.02
C PRO A 139 -19.34 -2.22 3.13
N LYS A 140 -20.24 -1.42 3.71
CA LYS A 140 -19.92 -0.48 4.79
C LYS A 140 -19.68 -1.16 6.15
N PHE A 141 -19.89 -2.47 6.24
CA PHE A 141 -19.51 -3.25 7.41
C PHE A 141 -17.99 -3.22 7.59
N ASP A 142 -17.25 -3.72 6.60
CA ASP A 142 -15.80 -3.82 6.71
C ASP A 142 -15.14 -2.44 6.81
N VAL A 143 -15.77 -1.41 6.19
CA VAL A 143 -15.34 -0.01 6.34
C VAL A 143 -15.44 0.44 7.79
N PHE A 144 -16.52 0.10 8.49
CA PHE A 144 -16.66 0.43 9.91
C PHE A 144 -15.60 -0.27 10.74
N SER A 145 -15.41 -1.58 10.53
CA SER A 145 -14.40 -2.38 11.22
C SER A 145 -12.98 -1.84 10.98
N LEU A 146 -12.66 -1.46 9.73
CA LEU A 146 -11.42 -0.78 9.36
C LEU A 146 -11.25 0.54 10.13
N GLY A 147 -12.30 1.35 10.23
CA GLY A 147 -12.30 2.60 11.00
C GLY A 147 -11.90 2.39 12.46
N ILE A 148 -12.45 1.36 13.10
CA ILE A 148 -12.10 0.99 14.49
C ILE A 148 -10.62 0.59 14.58
N ILE A 149 -10.12 -0.21 13.64
CA ILE A 149 -8.69 -0.61 13.62
C ILE A 149 -7.79 0.62 13.47
N ILE A 150 -8.13 1.54 12.56
CA ILE A 150 -7.35 2.78 12.38
C ILE A 150 -7.40 3.62 13.67
N LEU A 151 -8.57 3.79 14.30
CA LEU A 151 -8.65 4.49 15.59
C LEU A 151 -7.74 3.85 16.64
N GLN A 152 -7.69 2.52 16.71
CA GLN A 152 -6.82 1.83 17.67
C GLN A 152 -5.33 2.00 17.36
N ILE A 153 -4.94 2.00 16.08
CA ILE A 153 -3.57 2.32 15.67
C ILE A 153 -3.22 3.75 16.11
N MET A 154 -4.12 4.71 15.83
CA MET A 154 -3.87 6.14 16.04
C MET A 154 -3.95 6.57 17.51
N ALA A 155 -4.83 5.96 18.30
CA ALA A 155 -5.29 6.48 19.60
C ALA A 155 -5.44 5.41 20.71
N GLY A 156 -5.09 4.15 20.43
CA GLY A 156 -5.13 3.05 21.41
C GLY A 156 -6.48 2.31 21.49
N LYS A 157 -6.53 1.20 22.25
CA LYS A 157 -7.67 0.25 22.28
C LYS A 157 -9.02 0.88 22.68
N GLU A 158 -9.01 1.89 23.55
CA GLU A 158 -10.22 2.57 24.03
C GLU A 158 -10.61 3.80 23.19
N SER A 159 -9.90 4.04 22.08
CA SER A 159 -10.09 5.20 21.21
C SER A 159 -11.52 5.40 20.73
N TYR A 160 -12.24 4.31 20.42
CA TYR A 160 -13.62 4.41 19.95
C TYR A 160 -14.58 4.97 21.00
N THR A 161 -14.44 4.58 22.27
CA THR A 161 -15.24 5.16 23.36
C THR A 161 -14.90 6.64 23.52
N LYS A 162 -13.60 6.97 23.56
CA LYS A 162 -13.12 8.35 23.69
C LYS A 162 -13.61 9.25 22.54
N CYS A 163 -13.68 8.73 21.31
CA CYS A 163 -14.12 9.51 20.15
C CYS A 163 -15.63 9.76 20.12
N ILE A 164 -16.43 8.94 20.80
CA ILE A 164 -17.89 9.17 20.95
C ILE A 164 -18.16 10.26 21.99
N ASP A 165 -17.38 10.27 23.07
CA ASP A 165 -17.58 11.18 24.21
C ASP A 165 -16.97 12.58 24.00
N THR A 166 -16.22 12.77 22.91
CA THR A 166 -15.45 14.00 22.63
C THR A 166 -15.84 14.58 21.27
N SER A 167 -15.75 15.91 21.10
CA SER A 167 -15.97 16.50 19.77
C SER A 167 -14.89 16.01 18.78
N PRO A 168 -15.22 15.85 17.49
CA PRO A 168 -14.25 15.42 16.48
C PRO A 168 -13.01 16.29 16.43
N GLU A 169 -13.14 17.60 16.58
CA GLU A 169 -12.05 18.58 16.54
C GLU A 169 -11.08 18.35 17.70
N VAL A 170 -11.61 18.23 18.92
CA VAL A 170 -10.79 18.00 20.13
C VAL A 170 -10.11 16.62 20.06
N PHE A 171 -10.81 15.59 19.56
CA PHE A 171 -10.22 14.27 19.37
C PHE A 171 -9.09 14.31 18.33
N ILE A 172 -9.28 14.99 17.20
CA ILE A 172 -8.24 15.14 16.18
C ILE A 172 -7.00 15.83 16.74
N GLU A 173 -7.16 16.98 17.41
CA GLU A 173 -6.00 17.72 17.93
C GLU A 173 -5.25 16.93 19.00
N SER A 174 -5.96 16.29 19.94
CA SER A 174 -5.32 15.49 21.00
C SER A 174 -4.50 14.32 20.45
N VAL A 175 -5.04 13.57 19.49
CA VAL A 175 -4.34 12.46 18.85
C VAL A 175 -3.19 12.97 17.98
N TYR A 176 -3.39 14.07 17.25
CA TYR A 176 -2.35 14.70 16.44
C TYR A 176 -1.16 15.17 17.28
N GLU A 177 -1.43 15.89 18.38
CA GLU A 177 -0.39 16.37 19.32
C GLU A 177 0.41 15.22 19.92
N PHE A 178 -0.25 14.11 20.27
CA PHE A 178 0.45 12.91 20.73
C PHE A 178 1.50 12.43 19.72
N TRP A 179 1.11 12.27 18.45
CA TRP A 179 2.02 11.80 17.40
C TRP A 179 3.15 12.80 17.13
N VAL A 180 2.87 14.10 17.13
CA VAL A 180 3.88 15.16 17.01
C VAL A 180 4.92 15.08 18.13
N ASN A 181 4.46 14.95 19.38
CA ASN A 181 5.34 14.87 20.55
C ASN A 181 6.19 13.60 20.53
N ARG A 182 5.58 12.46 20.17
CA ARG A 182 6.27 11.17 20.05
C ARG A 182 7.40 11.20 19.01
N MET A 183 7.24 11.96 17.93
CA MET A 183 8.25 12.11 16.87
C MET A 183 9.34 13.15 17.18
N GLN A 184 9.46 13.60 18.43
CA GLN A 184 10.56 14.47 18.93
C GLN A 184 10.68 15.84 18.24
N GLY A 185 9.55 16.43 17.81
CA GLY A 185 9.45 17.86 17.49
C GLY A 185 9.95 18.27 16.10
N THR A 186 9.03 18.81 15.30
CA THR A 186 9.12 19.13 13.85
C THR A 186 8.88 17.91 12.95
N ILE A 187 7.61 17.51 12.85
CA ILE A 187 7.19 16.60 11.78
C ILE A 187 7.09 17.36 10.46
N SER A 188 7.38 16.68 9.34
CA SER A 188 7.24 17.30 8.03
C SER A 188 5.78 17.70 7.76
N LYS A 189 5.55 18.71 6.91
CA LYS A 189 4.18 19.06 6.45
C LYS A 189 3.46 17.86 5.82
N HIS A 190 4.21 16.95 5.22
CA HIS A 190 3.70 15.72 4.64
C HIS A 190 3.18 14.79 5.73
N THR A 191 4.05 14.42 6.68
CA THR A 191 3.71 13.57 7.83
C THR A 191 2.55 14.13 8.64
N SER A 192 2.52 15.45 8.84
CA SER A 192 1.40 16.13 9.48
C SER A 192 0.06 15.88 8.78
N ARG A 193 0.07 15.93 7.44
CA ARG A 193 -1.11 15.65 6.62
C ARG A 193 -1.50 14.18 6.64
N GLU A 194 -0.54 13.26 6.61
CA GLU A 194 -0.81 11.82 6.73
C GLU A 194 -1.52 11.51 8.04
N VAL A 195 -0.95 11.96 9.18
CA VAL A 195 -1.51 11.73 10.53
C VAL A 195 -2.93 12.28 10.61
N ARG A 196 -3.14 13.56 10.26
CA ARG A 196 -4.45 14.20 10.33
C ARG A 196 -5.48 13.50 9.42
N THR A 197 -5.07 13.14 8.21
CA THR A 197 -5.96 12.47 7.26
C THR A 197 -6.37 11.08 7.73
N CYS A 198 -5.45 10.32 8.35
CA CYS A 198 -5.76 9.00 8.91
C CYS A 198 -6.80 9.11 10.04
N ILE A 199 -6.68 10.09 10.93
CA ILE A 199 -7.66 10.32 12.01
C ILE A 199 -9.03 10.68 11.41
N GLU A 200 -9.08 11.61 10.46
CA GLU A 200 -10.32 12.00 9.79
C GLU A 200 -10.99 10.84 9.06
N ILE A 201 -10.21 10.01 8.35
CA ILE A 201 -10.71 8.80 7.69
C ILE A 201 -11.32 7.87 8.73
N ALA A 202 -10.62 7.62 9.84
CA ALA A 202 -11.08 6.73 10.90
C ALA A 202 -12.43 7.20 11.48
N LEU A 203 -12.53 8.49 11.81
CA LEU A 203 -13.76 9.10 12.31
C LEU A 203 -14.92 8.99 11.31
N LYS A 204 -14.65 9.20 10.02
CA LYS A 204 -15.68 9.05 8.97
C LYS A 204 -16.11 7.61 8.76
N CYS A 205 -15.19 6.65 8.91
CA CYS A 205 -15.49 5.23 8.81
C CYS A 205 -16.42 4.73 9.92
N VAL A 206 -16.33 5.32 11.12
CA VAL A 206 -17.14 4.90 12.27
C VAL A 206 -18.43 5.71 12.48
N GLU A 207 -18.80 6.56 11.51
CA GLU A 207 -20.07 7.29 11.52
C GLU A 207 -21.26 6.36 11.77
N PHE A 208 -22.16 6.78 12.67
CA PHE A 208 -23.33 5.96 13.05
C PHE A 208 -24.19 5.64 11.83
N SER A 209 -24.41 6.62 10.96
CA SER A 209 -25.11 6.42 9.69
C SER A 209 -24.16 5.86 8.63
N ARG A 210 -24.44 4.64 8.15
CA ARG A 210 -23.65 3.97 7.10
C ARG A 210 -23.53 4.77 5.80
N GLU A 211 -24.50 5.63 5.50
CA GLU A 211 -24.51 6.44 4.28
C GLU A 211 -23.50 7.60 4.36
N LYS A 212 -23.13 8.02 5.58
CA LYS A 212 -22.09 9.03 5.81
C LYS A 212 -20.68 8.43 5.78
N ARG A 213 -20.55 7.11 5.93
CA ARG A 213 -19.26 6.43 5.84
C ARG A 213 -18.75 6.49 4.39
N PRO A 214 -17.45 6.72 4.15
CA PRO A 214 -16.90 6.66 2.81
C PRO A 214 -16.96 5.22 2.26
N THR A 215 -16.79 5.08 0.96
CA THR A 215 -16.44 3.82 0.30
C THR A 215 -14.93 3.58 0.44
N ILE A 216 -14.51 2.32 0.38
CA ILE A 216 -13.08 1.99 0.43
C ILE A 216 -12.28 2.66 -0.71
N LYS A 217 -12.90 2.85 -1.87
CA LYS A 217 -12.31 3.57 -3.00
C LYS A 217 -12.05 5.03 -2.68
N GLU A 218 -12.99 5.72 -2.03
CA GLU A 218 -12.81 7.11 -1.62
C GLU A 218 -11.72 7.27 -0.57
N ILE A 219 -11.56 6.28 0.33
CA ILE A 219 -10.47 6.24 1.31
C ILE A 219 -9.12 6.16 0.61
N ILE A 220 -8.94 5.18 -0.29
CA ILE A 220 -7.70 5.02 -1.08
C ILE A 220 -7.41 6.29 -1.88
N GLN A 221 -8.41 6.88 -2.53
CA GLN A 221 -8.22 8.13 -3.27
C GLN A 221 -7.79 9.29 -2.37
N LYS A 222 -8.27 9.36 -1.13
CA LYS A 222 -7.87 10.39 -0.16
C LYS A 222 -6.41 10.17 0.28
N LEU A 223 -6.02 8.93 0.56
CA LEU A 223 -4.63 8.58 0.93
C LEU A 223 -3.66 8.84 -0.23
N ASN A 224 -3.97 8.36 -1.44
CA ASN A 224 -3.14 8.56 -2.63
C ASN A 224 -2.96 10.05 -2.98
N LYS A 225 -3.93 10.92 -2.68
CA LYS A 225 -3.76 12.37 -2.87
C LYS A 225 -2.66 12.94 -1.98
N ILE A 226 -2.43 12.38 -0.79
CA ILE A 226 -1.35 12.81 0.10
C ILE A 226 -0.01 12.45 -0.54
N ASP A 227 0.12 11.20 -1.00
CA ASP A 227 1.33 10.68 -1.65
C ASP A 227 1.63 11.39 -2.98
N ILE A 228 0.60 11.74 -3.76
CA ILE A 228 0.76 12.56 -4.98
C ILE A 228 1.22 13.97 -4.61
N VAL A 229 0.70 14.55 -3.52
CA VAL A 229 1.16 15.85 -3.07
C VAL A 229 2.60 15.77 -2.55
N GLU A 230 3.02 14.65 -1.97
CA GLU A 230 4.43 14.37 -1.67
C GLU A 230 5.26 14.30 -2.95
N CYS A 231 4.83 13.53 -3.95
CA CYS A 231 5.49 13.46 -5.25
C CYS A 231 5.63 14.85 -5.87
N SER A 232 4.60 15.71 -5.75
CA SER A 232 4.63 17.10 -6.24
C SER A 232 5.45 18.07 -5.38
N SER A 233 5.60 17.82 -4.07
CA SER A 233 6.34 18.67 -3.11
C SER A 233 7.82 18.30 -3.03
N ILE A 234 8.15 16.99 -3.10
CA ILE A 234 9.50 16.46 -3.32
C ILE A 234 10.00 16.86 -4.72
N HIS A 235 9.13 16.90 -5.74
CA HIS A 235 9.44 17.48 -7.04
C HIS A 235 9.87 18.96 -7.01
N GLN A 236 9.54 19.73 -5.97
CA GLN A 236 10.00 21.11 -5.85
C GLN A 236 11.42 21.22 -5.25
N LEU A 237 11.89 20.20 -4.52
CA LEU A 237 13.20 20.23 -3.85
C LEU A 237 14.29 19.46 -4.61
N TYR A 238 13.96 18.39 -5.34
CA TYR A 238 14.91 17.63 -6.18
C TYR A 238 14.23 17.17 -7.47
N ARG A 239 14.19 18.06 -8.47
CA ARG A 239 13.27 17.94 -9.62
C ARG A 239 13.83 17.03 -10.72
N ALA A 240 13.45 15.75 -10.71
CA ALA A 240 13.31 15.02 -11.97
C ALA A 240 12.26 15.75 -12.82
N LYS A 241 12.63 16.32 -13.96
CA LYS A 241 11.73 17.12 -14.81
C LYS A 241 11.00 16.22 -15.81
N GLU A 242 9.72 16.47 -16.03
CA GLU A 242 9.04 15.93 -17.21
C GLU A 242 9.51 16.71 -18.44
N PHE A 243 10.00 15.98 -19.44
CA PHE A 243 10.50 16.50 -20.70
C PHE A 243 9.57 16.12 -21.84
N SER A 244 9.32 17.07 -22.75
CA SER A 244 8.68 16.74 -24.02
C SER A 244 9.61 15.84 -24.84
N PHE A 245 9.01 15.00 -25.70
CA PHE A 245 9.80 14.17 -26.60
C PHE A 245 10.66 15.02 -27.54
N GLU A 246 10.10 16.11 -28.08
CA GLU A 246 10.82 17.09 -28.90
C GLU A 246 12.04 17.70 -28.16
N PHE A 247 11.91 17.97 -26.86
CA PHE A 247 13.04 18.44 -26.07
C PHE A 247 14.15 17.39 -26.02
N LEU A 248 13.80 16.11 -25.81
CA LEU A 248 14.76 15.02 -25.82
C LEU A 248 15.42 14.82 -27.19
N GLU A 249 14.66 14.95 -28.27
CA GLU A 249 15.21 14.93 -29.63
C GLU A 249 16.25 16.04 -29.82
N ASN A 250 15.96 17.25 -29.37
CA ASN A 250 16.88 18.37 -29.51
C ASN A 250 18.18 18.17 -28.72
N ILE A 251 18.11 17.77 -27.45
CA ILE A 251 19.32 17.62 -26.62
C ILE A 251 20.17 16.41 -27.02
N THR A 252 19.61 15.44 -27.75
CA THR A 252 20.30 14.21 -28.19
C THR A 252 20.72 14.24 -29.66
N ASP A 253 20.57 15.39 -30.34
CA ASP A 253 20.76 15.52 -31.80
C ASP A 253 19.93 14.48 -32.58
N LYS A 254 18.61 14.51 -32.37
CA LYS A 254 17.62 13.60 -32.95
C LYS A 254 17.93 12.13 -32.70
N PHE A 255 18.39 11.80 -31.49
CA PHE A 255 18.84 10.46 -31.12
C PHE A 255 19.92 9.91 -32.08
N SER A 256 20.91 10.74 -32.43
CA SER A 256 21.99 10.41 -33.36
C SER A 256 22.77 9.16 -32.91
N LYS A 257 23.15 8.32 -33.88
CA LYS A 257 23.99 7.13 -33.63
C LYS A 257 25.35 7.48 -33.03
N GLN A 258 25.86 8.69 -33.28
CA GLN A 258 27.13 9.17 -32.76
C GLN A 258 27.07 9.46 -31.25
N ASN A 259 25.87 9.70 -30.71
CA ASN A 259 25.64 10.00 -29.30
C ASN A 259 25.32 8.74 -28.47
N ILE A 260 25.41 7.53 -29.04
CA ILE A 260 25.10 6.30 -28.29
C ILE A 260 26.24 6.02 -27.30
N VAL A 261 25.88 5.96 -26.02
CA VAL A 261 26.83 5.65 -24.92
C VAL A 261 26.62 4.24 -24.36
N GLY A 262 25.50 3.61 -24.69
CA GLY A 262 25.23 2.24 -24.28
C GLY A 262 23.99 1.64 -24.94
N ARG A 263 23.94 0.31 -25.00
CA ARG A 263 22.77 -0.46 -25.44
C ARG A 263 22.45 -1.47 -24.35
N GLY A 264 21.20 -1.53 -23.90
CA GLY A 264 20.73 -2.53 -22.94
C GLY A 264 19.48 -3.24 -23.45
N GLY A 265 19.05 -4.30 -22.76
CA GLY A 265 17.89 -5.10 -23.19
C GLY A 265 16.56 -4.34 -23.26
N TYR A 266 16.46 -3.19 -22.59
CA TYR A 266 15.24 -2.38 -22.50
C TYR A 266 15.30 -1.06 -23.27
N GLY A 267 16.40 -0.76 -23.96
CA GLY A 267 16.53 0.50 -24.68
C GLY A 267 17.96 0.89 -25.02
N ILE A 268 18.09 2.03 -25.69
CA ILE A 268 19.38 2.62 -26.09
C ILE A 268 19.62 3.87 -25.25
N ILE A 269 20.85 4.03 -24.78
CA ILE A 269 21.28 5.18 -23.98
C ILE A 269 22.05 6.13 -24.89
N TYR A 270 21.58 7.37 -24.94
CA TYR A 270 22.17 8.47 -25.70
C TYR A 270 22.74 9.51 -24.75
N LYS A 271 23.87 10.10 -25.11
CA LYS A 271 24.37 11.32 -24.50
C LYS A 271 23.49 12.49 -24.97
N GLY A 272 23.06 13.31 -24.03
CA GLY A 272 22.40 14.59 -24.30
C GLY A 272 23.11 15.74 -23.62
N VAL A 273 22.90 16.95 -24.13
CA VAL A 273 23.47 18.19 -23.57
C VAL A 273 22.35 19.19 -23.32
N LEU A 274 22.16 19.58 -22.06
CA LEU A 274 21.17 20.58 -21.65
C LEU A 274 21.62 22.00 -22.06
N LYS A 275 20.70 22.97 -22.01
CA LYS A 275 20.96 24.36 -22.46
C LYS A 275 22.07 25.06 -21.66
N ASP A 276 22.29 24.65 -20.43
CA ASP A 276 23.33 25.14 -19.53
C ASP A 276 24.67 24.39 -19.70
N GLY A 277 24.73 23.41 -20.61
CA GLY A 277 25.92 22.59 -20.86
C GLY A 277 26.02 21.35 -19.98
N GLU A 278 25.07 21.09 -19.08
CA GLU A 278 25.04 19.86 -18.28
C GLU A 278 24.84 18.64 -19.20
N GLU A 279 25.70 17.63 -19.05
CA GLU A 279 25.60 16.38 -19.79
C GLU A 279 24.65 15.41 -19.08
N VAL A 280 23.78 14.76 -19.85
CA VAL A 280 22.81 13.80 -19.36
C VAL A 280 22.83 12.50 -20.16
N ALA A 281 22.41 11.41 -19.55
CA ALA A 281 22.21 10.12 -20.19
C ALA A 281 20.72 9.88 -20.42
N VAL A 282 20.28 9.92 -21.67
CA VAL A 282 18.89 9.70 -22.08
C VAL A 282 18.71 8.25 -22.53
N LYS A 283 18.06 7.44 -21.71
CA LYS A 283 17.68 6.07 -22.06
C LYS A 283 16.32 6.08 -22.75
N LYS A 284 16.32 5.92 -24.07
CA LYS A 284 15.11 5.72 -24.87
C LYS A 284 14.69 4.26 -24.78
N LEU A 285 13.49 4.00 -24.26
CA LEU A 285 12.98 2.64 -24.08
C LEU A 285 12.47 2.08 -25.41
N HIS A 286 12.61 0.77 -25.60
CA HIS A 286 11.99 0.10 -26.74
C HIS A 286 10.46 0.15 -26.61
N GLN A 287 9.76 0.29 -27.74
CA GLN A 287 8.31 0.13 -27.77
C GLN A 287 7.98 -1.33 -27.45
N MET A 288 7.61 -1.60 -26.21
CA MET A 288 7.20 -2.92 -25.75
C MET A 288 5.68 -2.90 -25.54
N LEU A 289 4.97 -3.68 -26.36
CA LEU A 289 3.50 -3.80 -26.33
C LEU A 289 2.94 -4.36 -25.00
N TRP A 290 3.81 -4.84 -24.09
CA TRP A 290 3.45 -5.54 -22.86
C TRP A 290 3.66 -4.71 -21.59
N ILE A 291 4.31 -3.53 -21.68
CA ILE A 291 4.51 -2.66 -20.51
C ILE A 291 3.36 -1.67 -20.47
N ASP A 292 2.43 -1.87 -19.54
CA ASP A 292 1.35 -0.90 -19.32
C ASP A 292 1.89 0.43 -18.72
N ASP A 293 1.11 1.51 -18.84
CA ASP A 293 1.49 2.84 -18.36
C ASP A 293 1.61 2.94 -16.84
N GLU A 294 0.87 2.11 -16.10
CA GLU A 294 0.89 2.02 -14.63
C GLU A 294 2.20 1.39 -14.15
N GLN A 295 2.66 0.32 -14.78
CA GLN A 295 3.96 -0.29 -14.49
C GLN A 295 5.12 0.68 -14.74
N PHE A 296 5.10 1.40 -15.87
CA PHE A 296 6.11 2.42 -16.16
C PHE A 296 6.10 3.55 -15.12
N LYS A 297 4.93 4.02 -14.72
CA LYS A 297 4.78 5.06 -13.68
C LYS A 297 5.25 4.56 -12.31
N ASN A 298 4.96 3.31 -11.96
CA ASN A 298 5.40 2.72 -10.69
C ASN A 298 6.92 2.62 -10.60
N GLU A 299 7.58 2.14 -11.65
CA GLU A 299 9.05 2.09 -11.69
C GLU A 299 9.68 3.49 -11.67
N LEU A 300 9.08 4.45 -12.38
CA LEU A 300 9.52 5.84 -12.34
C LEU A 300 9.38 6.43 -10.93
N ASN A 301 8.27 6.15 -10.24
CA ASN A 301 8.04 6.57 -8.85
C ASN A 301 9.12 6.00 -7.91
N ASN A 302 9.52 4.75 -8.10
CA ASN A 302 10.62 4.15 -7.33
C ASN A 302 11.93 4.89 -7.59
N LEU A 303 12.28 5.18 -8.85
CA LEU A 303 13.50 5.90 -9.21
C LEU A 303 13.51 7.36 -8.69
N MET A 304 12.36 8.02 -8.67
CA MET A 304 12.21 9.38 -8.14
C MET A 304 12.45 9.46 -6.63
N ARG A 305 12.27 8.36 -5.89
CA ARG A 305 12.46 8.30 -4.43
C ARG A 305 13.90 8.09 -4.01
N VAL A 306 14.76 7.63 -4.91
CA VAL A 306 16.13 7.22 -4.57
C VAL A 306 17.10 8.38 -4.74
N GLN A 307 17.60 8.89 -3.61
CA GLN A 307 18.64 9.92 -3.59
C GLN A 307 19.79 9.50 -2.67
N HIS A 308 20.94 9.17 -3.27
CA HIS A 308 22.13 8.83 -2.54
C HIS A 308 23.38 9.12 -3.39
N LYS A 309 24.48 9.53 -2.75
CA LYS A 309 25.75 9.90 -3.42
C LYS A 309 26.37 8.80 -4.30
N ASN A 310 25.98 7.54 -4.09
CA ASN A 310 26.48 6.38 -4.82
C ASN A 310 25.42 5.76 -5.75
N ILE A 311 24.33 6.46 -6.03
CA ILE A 311 23.27 6.00 -6.94
C ILE A 311 23.09 7.07 -8.02
N VAL A 312 23.02 6.64 -9.28
CA VAL A 312 22.86 7.54 -10.42
C VAL A 312 21.53 8.28 -10.29
N ARG A 313 21.61 9.61 -10.25
CA ARG A 313 20.45 10.47 -10.06
C ARG A 313 19.58 10.51 -11.31
N LEU A 314 18.27 10.48 -11.08
CA LEU A 314 17.25 10.80 -12.08
C LEU A 314 17.16 12.31 -12.29
N VAL A 315 17.41 12.76 -13.52
CA VAL A 315 17.32 14.17 -13.95
C VAL A 315 15.92 14.48 -14.52
N GLY A 316 15.27 13.51 -15.15
CA GLY A 316 13.94 13.67 -15.71
C GLY A 316 13.43 12.46 -16.47
N TYR A 317 12.26 12.59 -17.08
CA TYR A 317 11.62 11.52 -17.83
C TYR A 317 10.74 12.08 -18.95
N CYS A 318 10.35 11.22 -19.88
CA CYS A 318 9.38 11.50 -20.93
C CYS A 318 8.39 10.35 -21.05
N HIS A 319 7.11 10.68 -21.09
CA HIS A 319 6.01 9.79 -21.45
C HIS A 319 5.11 10.55 -22.41
N HIS A 320 5.17 10.21 -23.70
CA HIS A 320 4.44 10.93 -24.74
C HIS A 320 3.64 9.94 -25.59
N ALA A 321 2.32 10.02 -25.51
CA ALA A 321 1.43 9.29 -26.40
C ALA A 321 1.12 10.16 -27.63
N SER A 322 1.41 9.64 -28.81
CA SER A 322 1.05 10.23 -30.09
C SER A 322 0.16 9.27 -30.89
N HIS A 323 -0.59 9.83 -31.85
CA HIS A 323 -1.37 9.03 -32.80
C HIS A 323 -0.69 9.10 -34.16
N ILE A 324 -0.41 7.93 -34.73
CA ILE A 324 0.05 7.82 -36.11
C ILE A 324 -1.05 7.22 -36.96
N PHE A 325 -1.18 7.71 -38.19
CA PHE A 325 -2.04 7.08 -39.19
C PHE A 325 -1.19 6.11 -40.00
N VAL A 326 -1.56 4.84 -39.96
CA VAL A 326 -0.89 3.77 -40.71
C VAL A 326 -1.86 3.24 -41.74
N GLU A 327 -1.41 3.09 -42.97
CA GLU A 327 -2.19 2.39 -44.00
C GLU A 327 -2.08 0.89 -43.78
N TYR A 328 -3.21 0.24 -43.51
CA TYR A 328 -3.31 -1.21 -43.39
C TYR A 328 -4.43 -1.69 -44.31
N GLU A 329 -4.08 -2.52 -45.29
CA GLU A 329 -5.03 -3.07 -46.28
C GLU A 329 -5.86 -1.98 -47.01
N GLY A 330 -5.22 -0.86 -47.39
CA GLY A 330 -5.88 0.25 -48.10
C GLY A 330 -6.82 1.10 -47.23
N LYS A 331 -6.82 0.89 -45.91
CA LYS A 331 -7.57 1.72 -44.94
C LYS A 331 -6.59 2.49 -44.06
N HIS A 332 -6.93 3.75 -43.76
CA HIS A 332 -6.20 4.54 -42.79
C HIS A 332 -6.63 4.14 -41.37
N VAL A 333 -5.72 3.52 -40.62
CA VAL A 333 -5.94 3.10 -39.24
C VAL A 333 -5.14 4.01 -38.32
N SER A 334 -5.77 4.52 -37.26
CA SER A 334 -5.08 5.28 -36.22
C SER A 334 -4.47 4.31 -35.20
N ALA A 335 -3.16 4.36 -35.02
CA ALA A 335 -2.44 3.63 -33.99
C ALA A 335 -1.89 4.61 -32.94
N SER A 336 -2.03 4.28 -31.66
CA SER A 336 -1.38 5.02 -30.59
C SER A 336 0.04 4.50 -30.40
N VAL A 337 1.01 5.41 -30.41
CA VAL A 337 2.41 5.14 -30.14
C VAL A 337 2.79 5.86 -28.87
N VAL A 338 3.37 5.15 -27.92
CA VAL A 338 3.84 5.73 -26.65
C VAL A 338 5.37 5.76 -26.67
N GLU A 339 5.93 6.96 -26.71
CA GLU A 339 7.36 7.19 -26.55
C GLU A 339 7.67 7.33 -25.05
N ARG A 340 8.63 6.54 -24.58
CA ARG A 340 9.08 6.55 -23.18
C ARG A 340 10.59 6.70 -23.10
N ALA A 341 11.05 7.62 -22.25
CA ALA A 341 12.47 7.80 -21.99
C ALA A 341 12.73 8.21 -20.54
N ILE A 342 13.92 7.87 -20.05
CA ILE A 342 14.41 8.24 -18.73
C ILE A 342 15.71 9.02 -18.91
N CYS A 343 15.84 10.16 -18.25
CA CYS A 343 16.99 11.04 -18.30
C CYS A 343 17.73 10.99 -16.95
N LEU A 344 18.95 10.47 -16.97
CA LEU A 344 19.82 10.31 -15.81
C LEU A 344 20.99 11.28 -15.90
N GLU A 345 21.67 11.53 -14.77
CA GLU A 345 22.93 12.26 -14.82
C GLU A 345 23.98 11.47 -15.63
N TYR A 346 24.85 12.19 -16.33
CA TYR A 346 25.92 11.57 -17.09
C TYR A 346 27.12 11.29 -16.19
N VAL A 347 27.44 10.00 -16.00
CA VAL A 347 28.63 9.57 -15.25
C VAL A 347 29.79 9.37 -16.21
N GLN A 348 30.78 10.27 -16.16
CA GLN A 348 31.91 10.29 -17.11
C GLN A 348 32.71 8.98 -17.15
N GLY A 349 32.79 8.25 -16.03
CA GLY A 349 33.48 6.95 -15.96
C GLY A 349 32.77 5.82 -16.72
N GLY A 350 31.46 5.96 -17.01
CA GLY A 350 30.69 4.88 -17.61
C GLY A 350 30.58 3.64 -16.70
N ASN A 351 30.23 2.49 -17.29
CA ASN A 351 30.13 1.23 -16.55
C ASN A 351 31.53 0.64 -16.28
N LEU A 352 31.72 0.11 -15.07
CA LEU A 352 32.92 -0.58 -14.64
C LEU A 352 33.29 -1.75 -15.56
N ASP A 353 32.32 -2.44 -16.14
CA ASP A 353 32.56 -3.55 -17.09
C ASP A 353 33.39 -3.12 -18.31
N ASN A 354 33.15 -1.91 -18.82
CA ASN A 354 33.91 -1.32 -19.93
C ASN A 354 35.31 -0.85 -19.51
N GLN A 355 35.51 -0.54 -18.23
CA GLN A 355 36.80 -0.11 -17.69
C GLN A 355 37.70 -1.29 -17.30
N LEU A 356 37.09 -2.35 -16.76
CA LEU A 356 37.80 -3.59 -16.37
C LEU A 356 38.23 -4.39 -17.60
N SER A 357 37.44 -4.38 -18.68
CA SER A 357 37.84 -4.98 -19.96
C SER A 357 39.04 -4.27 -20.61
N GLY A 358 39.28 -2.99 -20.29
CA GLY A 358 40.51 -2.27 -20.64
C GLY A 358 41.72 -2.59 -19.74
N MET A 359 41.49 -2.88 -18.45
CA MET A 359 42.56 -3.23 -17.50
C MET A 359 43.05 -4.68 -17.64
N ILE A 360 42.21 -5.62 -18.09
CA ILE A 360 42.61 -7.03 -18.28
C ILE A 360 43.59 -7.19 -19.46
N LEU A 361 43.65 -6.23 -20.39
CA LEU A 361 44.63 -6.22 -21.49
C LEU A 361 46.01 -5.62 -21.10
N LEU A 362 46.16 -5.05 -19.91
CA LEU A 362 47.41 -4.41 -19.46
C LEU A 362 48.26 -5.26 -18.49
N TYR A 363 47.84 -6.50 -18.18
CA TYR A 363 48.58 -7.43 -17.30
C TYR A 363 48.85 -8.81 -17.91
N LEU A 364 48.92 -8.90 -19.24
CA LEU A 364 49.48 -10.06 -19.93
C LEU A 364 50.57 -9.58 -20.91
N HIS A 365 51.75 -9.29 -20.36
CA HIS A 365 53.03 -9.38 -21.06
C HIS A 365 54.08 -9.96 -20.12
#